data_AF-A0A553KTQ7-F1
#
_entry.id   AF-A0A553KTQ7-F1
#
_cell.length_a   1.000
_cell.length_b   1.000
_cell.length_c   1.000
_cell.angle_alpha   90.00
_cell.angle_beta   90.00
_cell.angle_gamma   90.00
#
_symmetry.space_group_name_H-M   'P 1'
#
loop_
_entity.id
_entity.type
_entity.pdbx_description
1 polymer ?
#
loop_
_entity_poly.entity_id
_entity_poly.type
_entity_poly.pdbx_seq_one_letter_code
_entity_poly.pdbx_strand_id
1 'polypeptide(L)'
;MICLKRSKMVIVAIATVSLLVSCGTVFAKRAEEMIKTRFANIQLIVNGKTIQTKAEPFIYNGNVYAPVATIANMLGVKQQWDNSVPAVRFDDNLADEEITMGDRAAGLFLLDFQYALVYGAQSDTLGNTYYDVVNRNVPQSKSIHLPRIEKEGYVNDFQPITPFERITGPEKNEFLMSERLSKQGETQQWVTLFRFDKVKGTVTKVYSQRLDEPGDNYVQYAITGGSTLTVKLYELQDNRSKLAGVRFYQWMNGKYVKTEEVKQQQ
;
A
#
# COMPACT_ATOMS: atom_id res chain seq x y z
N MET A 1 -77.68 15.87 -14.15
CA MET A 1 -76.24 15.90 -13.80
C MET A 1 -75.76 14.51 -13.33
N ILE A 2 -75.90 13.45 -14.15
CA ILE A 2 -75.57 12.05 -13.77
C ILE A 2 -74.60 11.38 -14.77
N CYS A 3 -74.36 11.96 -15.95
CA CYS A 3 -73.56 11.30 -16.99
C CYS A 3 -72.02 11.48 -16.84
N LEU A 4 -71.53 12.55 -16.20
CA LEU A 4 -70.08 12.81 -16.06
C LEU A 4 -69.37 12.01 -14.95
N LYS A 5 -70.12 11.32 -14.07
CA LYS A 5 -69.56 10.64 -12.89
C LYS A 5 -69.08 9.22 -13.19
N ARG A 6 -69.66 8.57 -14.20
CA ARG A 6 -69.31 7.19 -14.61
C ARG A 6 -68.05 7.13 -15.48
N SER A 7 -67.81 8.09 -16.38
CA SER A 7 -66.61 8.11 -17.23
C SER A 7 -65.32 8.40 -16.44
N LYS A 8 -65.36 9.29 -15.45
CA LYS A 8 -64.22 9.55 -14.54
C LYS A 8 -63.88 8.33 -13.68
N MET A 9 -64.88 7.58 -13.22
CA MET A 9 -64.66 6.32 -12.48
C MET A 9 -64.00 5.25 -13.35
N VAL A 10 -64.41 5.13 -14.62
CA VAL A 10 -63.84 4.14 -15.56
C VAL A 10 -62.40 4.49 -15.94
N ILE A 11 -62.09 5.78 -16.17
CA ILE A 11 -60.73 6.22 -16.48
C ILE A 11 -59.79 6.05 -15.28
N VAL A 12 -60.26 6.33 -14.06
CA VAL A 12 -59.48 6.09 -12.83
C VAL A 12 -59.25 4.59 -12.61
N ALA A 13 -60.24 3.74 -12.88
CA ALA A 13 -60.09 2.29 -12.76
C ALA A 13 -59.12 1.69 -13.79
N ILE A 14 -59.08 2.21 -15.02
CA ILE A 14 -58.13 1.75 -16.06
C ILE A 14 -56.71 2.25 -15.74
N ALA A 15 -56.57 3.49 -15.22
CA ALA A 15 -55.29 4.03 -14.80
C ALA A 15 -54.69 3.29 -13.57
N THR A 16 -55.52 2.86 -12.62
CA THR A 16 -55.05 2.08 -11.45
C THR A 16 -54.69 0.64 -11.82
N VAL A 17 -55.38 0.01 -12.77
CA VAL A 17 -55.01 -1.33 -13.27
C VAL A 17 -53.71 -1.27 -14.09
N SER A 18 -53.49 -0.20 -14.85
CA SER A 18 -52.26 -0.01 -15.64
C SER A 18 -51.03 0.25 -14.75
N LEU A 19 -51.20 0.89 -13.59
CA LEU A 19 -50.11 1.14 -12.64
C LEU A 19 -49.66 -0.12 -11.86
N LEU A 20 -50.46 -1.18 -11.84
CA LEU A 20 -50.15 -2.43 -11.14
C LEU A 20 -49.25 -3.39 -11.96
N VAL A 21 -48.97 -3.08 -13.23
CA VAL A 21 -48.21 -3.94 -14.15
C VAL A 21 -46.71 -3.61 -14.19
N SER A 22 -46.26 -2.51 -13.58
CA SER A 22 -44.86 -2.04 -13.71
C SER A 22 -43.89 -2.47 -12.61
N CYS A 23 -44.24 -3.41 -11.72
CA CYS A 23 -43.29 -3.96 -10.75
C CYS A 23 -42.55 -5.17 -11.35
N GLY A 24 -41.61 -4.93 -12.26
CA GLY A 24 -40.68 -5.94 -12.73
C GLY A 24 -39.74 -6.34 -11.58
N THR A 25 -39.98 -7.50 -10.98
CA THR A 25 -39.05 -8.08 -10.01
C THR A 25 -37.88 -8.69 -10.76
N VAL A 26 -36.68 -8.09 -10.65
CA VAL A 26 -35.44 -8.70 -11.11
C VAL A 26 -35.03 -9.75 -10.08
N PHE A 27 -35.57 -10.96 -10.20
CA PHE A 27 -35.04 -12.10 -9.44
C PHE A 27 -33.74 -12.56 -10.11
N ALA A 28 -32.65 -12.63 -9.35
CA ALA A 28 -31.44 -13.32 -9.78
C ALA A 28 -31.80 -14.76 -10.16
N LYS A 29 -31.39 -15.21 -11.35
CA LYS A 29 -31.65 -16.57 -11.85
C LYS A 29 -31.07 -17.59 -10.88
N ARG A 30 -31.93 -18.21 -10.06
CA ARG A 30 -31.60 -19.35 -9.19
C ARG A 30 -31.90 -20.65 -9.93
N ALA A 31 -31.09 -20.96 -10.93
CA ALA A 31 -31.16 -22.22 -11.65
C ALA A 31 -29.76 -22.83 -11.67
N GLU A 32 -29.69 -24.12 -11.33
CA GLU A 32 -28.48 -24.91 -11.51
C GLU A 32 -28.40 -25.33 -12.98
N GLU A 33 -27.30 -24.99 -13.64
CA GLU A 33 -27.06 -25.37 -15.03
C GLU A 33 -25.82 -26.24 -15.12
N MET A 34 -25.94 -27.33 -15.89
CA MET A 34 -24.76 -28.11 -16.24
C MET A 34 -23.95 -27.33 -17.28
N ILE A 35 -22.72 -26.99 -16.90
CA ILE A 35 -21.74 -26.38 -17.80
C ILE A 35 -20.75 -27.43 -18.28
N LYS A 36 -20.39 -27.38 -19.56
CA LYS A 36 -19.26 -28.15 -20.10
C LYS A 36 -17.98 -27.33 -19.88
N THR A 37 -17.06 -27.86 -19.07
CA THR A 37 -15.80 -27.20 -18.76
C THR A 37 -14.62 -28.00 -19.29
N ARG A 38 -13.46 -27.36 -19.38
CA ARG A 38 -12.19 -28.00 -19.75
C ARG A 38 -11.18 -27.84 -18.61
N PHE A 39 -10.72 -28.96 -18.08
CA PHE A 39 -9.54 -29.00 -17.20
C PHE A 39 -8.28 -29.07 -18.06
N ALA A 40 -7.25 -28.35 -17.63
CA ALA A 40 -6.05 -28.15 -18.43
C ALA A 40 -4.76 -28.12 -17.59
N ASN A 41 -4.80 -28.67 -16.37
CA ASN A 41 -3.71 -28.58 -15.40
C ASN A 41 -3.24 -27.12 -15.21
N ILE A 42 -4.21 -26.23 -14.96
CA ILE A 42 -3.96 -24.80 -14.85
C ILE A 42 -3.26 -24.53 -13.53
N GLN A 43 -2.05 -23.98 -13.60
CA GLN A 43 -1.26 -23.63 -12.43
C GLN A 43 -1.49 -22.17 -12.03
N LEU A 44 -1.79 -21.94 -10.75
CA LEU A 44 -1.75 -20.60 -10.16
C LEU A 44 -0.34 -20.35 -9.64
N ILE A 45 0.33 -19.30 -10.13
CA ILE A 45 1.70 -18.95 -9.75
C ILE A 45 1.69 -17.55 -9.15
N VAL A 46 2.11 -17.41 -7.91
CA VAL A 46 2.21 -16.13 -7.18
C VAL A 46 3.65 -15.99 -6.69
N ASN A 47 4.31 -14.89 -7.02
CA ASN A 47 5.72 -14.63 -6.67
C ASN A 47 6.65 -15.81 -7.03
N GLY A 48 6.47 -16.39 -8.21
CA GLY A 48 7.26 -17.53 -8.71
C GLY A 48 6.94 -18.89 -8.04
N LYS A 49 6.00 -18.94 -7.09
CA LYS A 49 5.59 -20.16 -6.41
C LYS A 49 4.26 -20.68 -6.94
N THR A 50 4.22 -21.94 -7.34
CA THR A 50 2.97 -22.64 -7.69
C THR A 50 2.14 -22.91 -6.44
N ILE A 51 0.85 -22.59 -6.51
CA ILE A 51 -0.09 -22.66 -5.39
C ILE A 51 -1.00 -23.87 -5.56
N GLN A 52 -1.14 -24.64 -4.48
CA GLN A 52 -2.10 -25.72 -4.43
C GLN A 52 -3.52 -25.18 -4.25
N THR A 53 -4.41 -25.55 -5.15
CA THR A 53 -5.82 -25.16 -5.12
C THR A 53 -6.66 -26.31 -4.56
N LYS A 54 -7.60 -26.00 -3.64
CA LYS A 54 -8.56 -27.01 -3.15
C LYS A 54 -9.54 -27.48 -4.22
N ALA A 55 -9.92 -26.57 -5.12
CA ALA A 55 -10.70 -26.88 -6.31
C ALA A 55 -9.87 -26.54 -7.55
N GLU A 56 -9.79 -27.49 -8.49
CA GLU A 56 -8.96 -27.34 -9.68
C GLU A 56 -9.52 -26.21 -10.59
N PRO A 57 -8.68 -25.25 -11.03
CA PRO A 57 -9.12 -24.24 -11.98
C PRO A 57 -9.49 -24.87 -13.33
N PHE A 58 -10.50 -24.31 -13.98
CA PHE A 58 -11.02 -24.82 -15.26
C PHE A 58 -11.26 -23.70 -16.25
N ILE A 59 -11.41 -24.07 -17.53
CA ILE A 59 -11.78 -23.13 -18.59
C ILE A 59 -13.25 -23.32 -18.95
N TYR A 60 -13.97 -22.21 -18.99
CA TYR A 60 -15.35 -22.13 -19.45
C TYR A 60 -15.52 -20.90 -20.35
N ASN A 61 -16.06 -21.10 -21.56
CA ASN A 61 -16.22 -20.07 -22.58
C ASN A 61 -14.96 -19.21 -22.83
N GLY A 62 -13.79 -19.85 -22.86
CA GLY A 62 -12.50 -19.19 -23.09
C GLY A 62 -11.91 -18.48 -21.86
N ASN A 63 -12.63 -18.39 -20.75
CA ASN A 63 -12.17 -17.77 -19.51
C ASN A 63 -11.67 -18.82 -18.52
N VAL A 64 -10.64 -18.48 -17.74
CA VAL A 64 -10.14 -19.31 -16.63
C VAL A 64 -10.92 -18.96 -15.36
N TYR A 65 -11.48 -19.98 -14.72
CA TYR A 65 -12.15 -19.89 -13.44
C TYR A 65 -11.28 -20.57 -12.39
N ALA A 66 -10.97 -19.86 -11.33
CA ALA A 66 -10.13 -20.33 -10.23
C ALA A 66 -10.80 -20.01 -8.89
N PRO A 67 -10.50 -20.77 -7.82
CA PRO A 67 -11.12 -20.53 -6.51
C PRO A 67 -10.70 -19.16 -5.96
N VAL A 68 -11.68 -18.25 -5.87
CA VAL A 68 -11.43 -16.87 -5.45
C VAL A 68 -10.83 -16.79 -4.04
N ALA A 69 -11.24 -17.68 -3.13
CA ALA A 69 -10.67 -17.75 -1.79
C ALA A 69 -9.20 -18.18 -1.80
N THR A 70 -8.79 -19.06 -2.73
CA THR A 70 -7.37 -19.41 -2.89
C THR A 70 -6.58 -18.18 -3.35
N ILE A 71 -7.09 -17.44 -4.34
CA ILE A 71 -6.44 -16.21 -4.81
C ILE A 71 -6.36 -15.18 -3.69
N ALA A 72 -7.45 -14.92 -2.98
CA ALA A 72 -7.53 -13.93 -1.91
C ALA A 72 -6.56 -14.24 -0.76
N ASN A 73 -6.52 -15.48 -0.26
CA ASN A 73 -5.60 -15.89 0.79
C ASN A 73 -4.13 -15.73 0.37
N MET A 74 -3.81 -16.06 -0.88
CA MET A 74 -2.46 -15.86 -1.42
C MET A 74 -2.09 -14.39 -1.55
N LEU A 75 -3.08 -13.57 -1.89
CA LEU A 75 -2.99 -12.12 -1.89
C LEU A 75 -3.24 -11.54 -0.49
N GLY A 76 -3.25 -12.35 0.57
CA GLY A 76 -3.41 -11.87 1.94
C GLY A 76 -4.68 -11.05 2.21
N VAL A 77 -5.67 -11.12 1.33
CA VAL A 77 -6.94 -10.41 1.45
C VAL A 77 -7.87 -11.28 2.28
N LYS A 78 -8.36 -10.76 3.40
CA LYS A 78 -9.38 -11.43 4.20
C LYS A 78 -10.65 -11.51 3.37
N GLN A 79 -11.25 -12.70 3.30
CA GLN A 79 -12.48 -12.93 2.59
C GLN A 79 -13.51 -13.60 3.49
N GLN A 80 -14.77 -13.21 3.35
CA GLN A 80 -15.90 -13.83 4.04
C GLN A 80 -17.05 -14.03 3.06
N TRP A 81 -17.74 -15.17 3.20
CA TRP A 81 -18.99 -15.39 2.48
C TRP A 81 -20.14 -14.72 3.21
N ASP A 82 -20.87 -13.86 2.51
CA ASP A 82 -22.09 -13.24 3.00
C ASP A 82 -23.30 -14.07 2.53
N ASN A 83 -24.09 -14.57 3.48
CA ASN A 83 -25.31 -15.33 3.19
C ASN A 83 -26.53 -14.43 2.96
N SER A 84 -26.51 -13.18 3.45
CA SER A 84 -27.62 -12.23 3.29
C SER A 84 -27.70 -11.72 1.85
N VAL A 85 -26.54 -11.52 1.23
CA VAL A 85 -26.36 -11.26 -0.19
C VAL A 85 -25.32 -12.26 -0.68
N PRO A 86 -25.65 -13.24 -1.55
CA PRO A 86 -24.71 -14.26 -2.02
C PRO A 86 -23.48 -13.62 -2.68
N ALA A 87 -22.45 -13.39 -1.89
CA ALA A 87 -21.29 -12.60 -2.25
C ALA A 87 -20.09 -13.02 -1.41
N VAL A 88 -18.91 -12.95 -2.01
CA VAL A 88 -17.64 -12.98 -1.28
C VAL A 88 -17.26 -11.53 -1.01
N ARG A 89 -17.21 -11.15 0.27
CA ARG A 89 -16.71 -9.83 0.69
C ARG A 89 -15.22 -9.93 0.94
N PHE A 90 -14.51 -8.90 0.51
CA PHE A 90 -13.09 -8.71 0.76
C PHE A 90 -12.94 -7.51 1.67
N ASP A 91 -12.33 -7.72 2.83
CA ASP A 91 -12.08 -6.66 3.79
C ASP A 91 -10.58 -6.38 3.82
N ASP A 92 -10.20 -5.10 3.73
CA ASP A 92 -8.86 -4.69 4.09
C ASP A 92 -8.74 -4.83 5.61
N ASN A 93 -7.65 -5.40 6.12
CA ASN A 93 -7.46 -5.66 7.56
C ASN A 93 -7.40 -4.38 8.42
N LEU A 94 -7.78 -3.23 7.88
CA LEU A 94 -7.78 -1.91 8.52
C LEU A 94 -9.01 -1.65 9.39
N ALA A 95 -10.07 -2.46 9.29
CA ALA A 95 -11.35 -2.17 9.95
C ALA A 95 -11.52 -2.81 11.34
N ASP A 96 -10.74 -3.84 11.67
CA ASP A 96 -10.91 -4.64 12.90
C ASP A 96 -9.74 -4.48 13.91
N GLU A 97 -8.70 -3.72 13.58
CA GLU A 97 -7.64 -3.33 14.51
C GLU A 97 -7.83 -1.84 14.80
N GLU A 98 -7.93 -1.45 16.08
CA GLU A 98 -8.05 -0.07 16.51
C GLU A 98 -6.77 0.70 16.16
N ILE A 99 -6.63 1.07 14.89
CA ILE A 99 -5.68 2.05 14.39
C ILE A 99 -6.19 3.39 14.92
N THR A 100 -5.75 3.71 16.14
CA THR A 100 -6.22 4.86 16.90
C THR A 100 -5.91 6.13 16.10
N MET A 101 -6.73 7.18 16.23
CA MET A 101 -6.64 8.44 15.48
C MET A 101 -5.34 9.28 15.66
N GLY A 102 -4.20 8.65 15.98
CA GLY A 102 -2.84 9.15 15.73
C GLY A 102 -2.17 8.61 14.45
N ASP A 103 -2.74 7.59 13.80
CA ASP A 103 -2.07 6.81 12.73
C ASP A 103 -2.13 7.40 11.31
N ARG A 104 -2.71 8.59 11.15
CA ARG A 104 -2.43 9.42 9.95
C ARG A 104 -1.15 10.25 10.12
N ALA A 105 -0.59 10.30 11.33
CA ALA A 105 0.64 11.01 11.68
C ALA A 105 1.78 10.09 12.18
N ALA A 106 1.54 8.79 12.35
CA ALA A 106 2.47 7.85 13.00
C ALA A 106 2.76 6.58 12.16
N GLY A 107 3.75 6.64 11.26
CA GLY A 107 4.62 5.47 11.09
C GLY A 107 4.16 4.25 10.26
N LEU A 108 3.04 4.26 9.54
CA LEU A 108 2.61 3.14 8.68
C LEU A 108 2.76 3.45 7.19
N PHE A 109 3.53 2.64 6.45
CA PHE A 109 3.75 2.82 5.01
C PHE A 109 3.59 1.50 4.24
N LEU A 110 2.59 1.44 3.36
CA LEU A 110 2.25 0.21 2.63
C LEU A 110 3.28 -0.11 1.55
N LEU A 111 3.88 -1.29 1.64
CA LEU A 111 4.71 -1.84 0.58
C LEU A 111 3.82 -2.52 -0.47
N ASP A 112 2.92 -3.41 -0.01
CA ASP A 112 1.90 -4.04 -0.84
C ASP A 112 0.66 -4.44 -0.01
N PHE A 113 -0.16 -5.36 -0.54
CA PHE A 113 -1.36 -5.85 0.13
C PHE A 113 -1.05 -6.58 1.45
N GLN A 114 0.13 -7.20 1.58
CA GLN A 114 0.52 -8.03 2.71
C GLN A 114 1.49 -7.34 3.66
N TYR A 115 2.36 -6.49 3.14
CA TYR A 115 3.48 -5.95 3.89
C TYR A 115 3.41 -4.43 4.00
N ALA A 116 3.82 -3.93 5.16
CA ALA A 116 4.00 -2.51 5.42
C ALA A 116 5.26 -2.28 6.26
N LEU A 117 5.80 -1.07 6.16
CA LEU A 117 6.74 -0.54 7.13
C LEU A 117 5.94 0.03 8.29
N VAL A 118 6.29 -0.37 9.51
CA VAL A 118 5.64 0.06 10.75
C VAL A 118 6.69 0.62 11.68
N TYR A 119 6.53 1.87 12.09
CA TYR A 119 7.36 2.51 13.10
C TYR A 119 7.10 1.92 14.48
N GLY A 120 8.16 1.64 15.23
CA GLY A 120 8.06 1.19 16.62
C GLY A 120 7.58 -0.25 16.77
N ALA A 121 7.63 -1.06 15.71
CA ALA A 121 7.32 -2.49 15.80
C ALA A 121 8.22 -3.22 16.81
N GLN A 122 9.47 -2.78 16.95
CA GLN A 122 10.40 -3.20 18.00
C GLN A 122 11.32 -2.06 18.45
N SER A 123 11.89 -2.20 19.65
CA SER A 123 12.98 -1.37 20.15
C SER A 123 14.29 -2.18 20.23
N ASP A 124 15.42 -1.51 20.00
CA ASP A 124 16.72 -2.12 20.30
C ASP A 124 17.00 -2.11 21.82
N THR A 125 18.12 -2.71 22.23
CA THR A 125 18.54 -2.76 23.63
C THR A 125 18.77 -1.38 24.26
N LEU A 126 18.82 -0.32 23.46
CA LEU A 126 18.99 1.07 23.88
C LEU A 126 17.66 1.84 23.89
N GLY A 127 16.54 1.19 23.56
CA GLY A 127 15.21 1.81 23.54
C GLY A 127 14.88 2.58 22.26
N ASN A 128 15.76 2.56 21.24
CA ASN A 128 15.49 3.23 19.98
C ASN A 128 14.43 2.47 19.18
N THR A 129 13.46 3.19 18.60
CA THR A 129 12.40 2.62 17.77
C THR A 129 12.69 2.85 16.28
N TYR A 130 12.41 1.83 15.48
CA TYR A 130 12.72 1.81 14.05
C TYR A 130 11.48 1.45 13.24
N TYR A 131 11.52 1.75 11.95
CA TYR A 131 10.62 1.12 11.00
C TYR A 131 11.10 -0.31 10.76
N ASP A 132 10.19 -1.26 10.87
CA ASP A 132 10.39 -2.65 10.42
C ASP A 132 9.37 -3.02 9.36
N VAL A 133 9.68 -4.03 8.54
CA VAL A 133 8.69 -4.64 7.66
C VAL A 133 7.86 -5.64 8.46
N VAL A 134 6.54 -5.48 8.46
CA VAL A 134 5.58 -6.34 9.15
C VAL A 134 4.65 -7.00 8.14
N ASN A 135 4.32 -8.28 8.36
CA ASN A 135 3.26 -8.95 7.64
C ASN A 135 1.92 -8.64 8.32
N ARG A 136 1.07 -7.86 7.67
CA ARG A 136 -0.20 -7.37 8.24
C ARG A 136 -1.28 -8.42 8.32
N ASN A 137 -1.09 -9.57 7.68
CA ASN A 137 -2.10 -10.62 7.60
C ASN A 137 -1.86 -11.76 8.58
N VAL A 138 -0.78 -11.67 9.35
CA VAL A 138 -0.42 -12.65 10.38
C VAL A 138 -0.42 -11.90 11.71
N PRO A 139 -1.43 -12.13 12.57
CA PRO A 139 -1.46 -11.56 13.92
C PRO A 139 -0.16 -11.90 14.64
N GLN A 140 0.45 -10.91 15.30
CA GLN A 140 1.73 -11.05 16.02
C GLN A 140 2.90 -11.52 15.12
N SER A 141 2.88 -11.18 13.82
CA SER A 141 3.98 -11.55 12.95
C SER A 141 5.31 -10.99 13.44
N LYS A 142 6.35 -11.82 13.38
CA LYS A 142 7.72 -11.37 13.63
C LYS A 142 8.06 -10.28 12.61
N SER A 143 8.44 -9.11 13.08
CA SER A 143 8.91 -8.01 12.23
C SER A 143 10.27 -8.35 11.60
N ILE A 144 10.51 -7.80 10.41
CA ILE A 144 11.76 -7.97 9.66
C ILE A 144 12.52 -6.65 9.75
N HIS A 145 13.66 -6.68 10.44
CA HIS A 145 14.46 -5.49 10.70
C HIS A 145 15.20 -5.00 9.45
N LEU A 146 15.27 -3.68 9.30
CA LEU A 146 16.03 -3.04 8.23
C LEU A 146 17.51 -2.97 8.62
N PRO A 147 18.45 -3.32 7.72
CA PRO A 147 19.86 -3.19 8.02
C PRO A 147 20.27 -1.71 8.15
N ARG A 148 20.91 -1.34 9.25
CA ARG A 148 21.38 0.03 9.53
C ARG A 148 22.44 0.51 8.53
N ILE A 149 22.57 1.83 8.39
CA ILE A 149 23.66 2.43 7.62
C ILE A 149 24.99 2.35 8.37
N GLU A 150 25.03 2.73 9.64
CA GLU A 150 26.21 2.62 10.52
C GLU A 150 26.05 1.54 11.60
N LYS A 151 27.17 0.89 11.96
CA LYS A 151 27.19 -0.25 12.90
C LYS A 151 27.39 0.15 14.36
N GLU A 152 27.85 1.37 14.66
CA GLU A 152 28.37 1.74 15.99
C GLU A 152 28.10 3.20 16.37
N GLY A 153 27.62 3.41 17.60
CA GLY A 153 27.63 4.71 18.27
C GLY A 153 26.31 5.09 18.95
N TYR A 154 26.41 5.73 20.12
CA TYR A 154 25.32 6.49 20.70
C TYR A 154 25.14 7.74 19.83
N VAL A 155 24.11 7.71 18.99
CA VAL A 155 23.75 8.83 18.12
C VAL A 155 22.83 9.72 18.97
N ASN A 156 23.33 10.86 19.42
CA ASN A 156 22.62 11.74 20.37
C ASN A 156 21.32 12.33 19.80
N ASP A 157 21.17 12.35 18.47
CA ASP A 157 19.96 12.73 17.73
C ASP A 157 19.76 11.79 16.52
N PHE A 158 19.50 10.52 16.80
CA PHE A 158 19.13 9.55 15.77
C PHE A 158 17.69 9.82 15.33
N GLN A 159 17.48 10.19 14.07
CA GLN A 159 16.12 10.15 13.51
C GLN A 159 15.90 8.81 12.82
N PRO A 160 14.72 8.18 13.00
CA PRO A 160 14.45 6.86 12.47
C PRO A 160 14.54 6.81 10.95
N ILE A 161 14.91 5.63 10.44
CA ILE A 161 14.93 5.30 9.01
C ILE A 161 13.52 5.51 8.44
N THR A 162 13.27 6.64 7.80
CA THR A 162 11.90 7.08 7.47
C THR A 162 11.59 6.84 5.99
N PRO A 163 10.47 6.17 5.66
CA PRO A 163 10.02 6.04 4.28
C PRO A 163 9.56 7.35 3.70
N PHE A 164 9.97 7.58 2.46
CA PHE A 164 9.47 8.70 1.69
C PHE A 164 9.02 8.31 0.29
N GLU A 165 9.35 7.10 -0.20
CA GLU A 165 8.86 6.63 -1.51
C GLU A 165 8.87 5.09 -1.61
N ARG A 166 7.88 4.55 -2.34
CA ARG A 166 7.89 3.17 -2.84
C ARG A 166 8.31 3.16 -4.32
N ILE A 167 9.41 2.50 -4.65
CA ILE A 167 9.83 2.40 -6.06
C ILE A 167 9.09 1.22 -6.71
N THR A 168 8.25 1.56 -7.68
CA THR A 168 7.33 0.63 -8.34
C THR A 168 8.00 -0.06 -9.53
N GLY A 169 8.95 -0.94 -9.25
CA GLY A 169 9.25 -2.04 -10.16
C GLY A 169 8.08 -3.04 -10.23
N PRO A 170 8.02 -3.94 -11.23
CA PRO A 170 6.92 -4.89 -11.41
C PRO A 170 6.65 -5.76 -10.17
N GLU A 171 7.67 -6.04 -9.35
CA GLU A 171 7.53 -6.84 -8.13
C GLU A 171 7.21 -6.01 -6.87
N LYS A 172 7.32 -4.68 -6.92
CA LYS A 172 7.09 -3.77 -5.77
C LYS A 172 7.84 -4.23 -4.51
N ASN A 173 9.14 -4.49 -4.68
CA ASN A 173 10.02 -5.01 -3.64
C ASN A 173 11.05 -3.98 -3.16
N GLU A 174 11.01 -2.75 -3.67
CA GLU A 174 12.01 -1.73 -3.35
C GLU A 174 11.37 -0.46 -2.79
N PHE A 175 12.04 0.14 -1.81
CA PHE A 175 11.58 1.36 -1.15
C PHE A 175 12.78 2.21 -0.72
N LEU A 176 12.57 3.53 -0.74
CA LEU A 176 13.57 4.48 -0.29
C LEU A 176 13.30 4.90 1.14
N MET A 177 14.39 5.00 1.88
CA MET A 177 14.41 5.49 3.25
C MET A 177 15.43 6.61 3.39
N SER A 178 15.19 7.51 4.33
CA SER A 178 16.19 8.47 4.79
C SER A 178 16.59 8.19 6.24
N GLU A 179 17.87 8.32 6.56
CA GLU A 179 18.41 8.19 7.91
C GLU A 179 19.23 9.45 8.23
N ARG A 180 19.05 10.01 9.43
CA ARG A 180 19.84 11.16 9.92
C ARG A 180 20.63 10.70 11.13
N LEU A 181 21.94 10.87 11.07
CA LEU A 181 22.91 10.41 12.05
C LEU A 181 23.66 11.62 12.62
N SER A 182 23.54 11.86 13.91
CA SER A 182 24.34 12.84 14.64
C SER A 182 25.44 12.18 15.47
N LYS A 183 26.71 12.51 15.20
CA LYS A 183 27.88 12.01 15.91
C LYS A 183 28.79 13.17 16.28
N GLN A 184 29.04 13.37 17.58
CA GLN A 184 29.95 14.41 18.09
C GLN A 184 29.64 15.84 17.60
N GLY A 185 28.35 16.17 17.41
CA GLY A 185 27.91 17.50 16.96
C GLY A 185 27.89 17.68 15.45
N GLU A 186 28.34 16.69 14.67
CA GLU A 186 28.12 16.66 13.22
C GLU A 186 26.90 15.81 12.89
N THR A 187 25.94 16.40 12.20
CA THR A 187 24.79 15.66 11.67
C THR A 187 24.98 15.39 10.20
N GLN A 188 24.79 14.13 9.80
CA GLN A 188 24.87 13.65 8.42
C GLN A 188 23.56 13.01 8.01
N GLN A 189 23.22 13.14 6.73
CA GLN A 189 21.99 12.58 6.19
C GLN A 189 22.27 11.60 5.07
N TRP A 190 21.50 10.51 5.04
CA TRP A 190 21.64 9.45 4.07
C TRP A 190 20.31 9.14 3.41
N VAL A 191 20.37 8.78 2.13
CA VAL A 191 19.27 8.17 1.39
C VAL A 191 19.68 6.74 1.04
N THR A 192 18.81 5.79 1.33
CA THR A 192 19.06 4.36 1.14
C THR A 192 17.92 3.68 0.41
N LEU A 193 18.26 2.96 -0.66
CA LEU A 193 17.38 2.04 -1.35
C LEU A 193 17.48 0.67 -0.70
N PHE A 194 16.36 0.17 -0.21
CA PHE A 194 16.25 -1.18 0.30
C PHE A 194 15.45 -2.05 -0.67
N ARG A 195 15.80 -3.34 -0.69
CA ARG A 195 15.04 -4.39 -1.36
C ARG A 195 14.57 -5.42 -0.36
N PHE A 196 13.28 -5.70 -0.39
CA PHE A 196 12.62 -6.72 0.39
C PHE A 196 12.40 -7.99 -0.43
N ASP A 197 13.12 -9.04 -0.05
CA ASP A 197 12.93 -10.40 -0.57
C ASP A 197 11.81 -11.07 0.25
N LYS A 198 10.58 -11.05 -0.30
CA LYS A 198 9.38 -11.61 0.32
C LYS A 198 9.47 -13.12 0.54
N VAL A 199 10.21 -13.82 -0.32
CA VAL A 199 10.37 -15.28 -0.24
C VAL A 199 11.27 -15.65 0.93
N LYS A 200 12.37 -14.92 1.11
CA LYS A 200 13.32 -15.15 2.22
C LYS A 200 12.93 -14.44 3.50
N GLY A 201 12.04 -13.45 3.45
CA GLY A 201 11.71 -12.61 4.59
C GLY A 201 12.89 -11.72 5.02
N THR A 202 13.66 -11.21 4.07
CA THR A 202 14.88 -10.41 4.36
C THR A 202 14.85 -9.07 3.65
N VAL A 203 15.29 -8.02 4.34
CA VAL A 203 15.54 -6.70 3.75
C VAL A 203 17.04 -6.52 3.54
N THR A 204 17.43 -6.06 2.36
CA THR A 204 18.84 -5.81 1.99
C THR A 204 19.03 -4.39 1.50
N LYS A 205 20.20 -3.83 1.78
CA LYS A 205 20.63 -2.53 1.27
C LYS A 205 21.11 -2.70 -0.17
N VAL A 206 20.44 -2.06 -1.12
CA VAL A 206 20.82 -2.06 -2.55
C VAL A 206 21.79 -0.92 -2.82
N TYR A 207 21.48 0.25 -2.28
CA TYR A 207 22.22 1.48 -2.50
C TYR A 207 22.09 2.39 -1.28
N SER A 208 23.15 3.10 -0.93
CA SER A 208 23.12 4.10 0.13
C SER A 208 24.08 5.23 -0.22
N GLN A 209 23.63 6.47 -0.05
CA GLN A 209 24.42 7.66 -0.33
C GLN A 209 24.25 8.68 0.78
N ARG A 210 25.38 9.20 1.23
CA ARG A 210 25.43 10.40 2.07
C ARG A 210 25.11 11.61 1.21
N LEU A 211 24.21 12.45 1.70
CA LEU A 211 23.92 13.75 1.11
C LEU A 211 24.92 14.77 1.67
N ASP A 212 25.38 15.68 0.81
CA ASP A 212 26.35 16.73 1.18
C ASP A 212 25.67 17.90 1.93
N GLU A 213 24.85 17.60 2.94
CA GLU A 213 24.10 18.59 3.72
C GLU A 213 24.67 18.77 5.14
N PRO A 214 24.75 20.00 5.67
CA PRO A 214 24.90 20.21 7.10
C PRO A 214 23.62 19.71 7.77
N GLY A 215 23.75 18.68 8.59
CA GLY A 215 22.60 17.89 8.98
C GLY A 215 21.65 18.55 9.96
N ASP A 216 21.75 19.85 10.25
CA ASP A 216 20.82 20.56 11.14
C ASP A 216 19.52 20.99 10.44
N ASN A 217 19.55 21.12 9.12
CA ASN A 217 18.38 21.54 8.33
C ASN A 217 17.26 20.49 8.32
N TYR A 218 16.01 20.96 8.27
CA TYR A 218 14.88 20.08 7.98
C TYR A 218 14.87 19.78 6.47
N VAL A 219 14.73 18.50 6.13
CA VAL A 219 14.84 18.05 4.73
C VAL A 219 13.58 17.29 4.33
N GLN A 220 13.05 17.64 3.16
CA GLN A 220 11.96 16.91 2.53
C GLN A 220 12.41 16.24 1.24
N TYR A 221 11.91 15.03 1.01
CA TYR A 221 12.20 14.22 -0.15
C TYR A 221 10.98 14.10 -1.05
N ALA A 222 11.21 14.03 -2.36
CA ALA A 222 10.21 13.63 -3.33
C ALA A 222 10.87 12.88 -4.48
N ILE A 223 10.21 11.85 -5.00
CA ILE A 223 10.59 11.23 -6.27
C ILE A 223 9.62 11.71 -7.36
N THR A 224 10.17 12.14 -8.50
CA THR A 224 9.39 12.49 -9.69
C THR A 224 9.81 11.58 -10.84
N GLY A 225 8.82 11.05 -11.57
CA GLY A 225 9.08 10.19 -12.74
C GLY A 225 9.87 8.92 -12.43
N GLY A 226 9.86 8.44 -11.18
CA GLY A 226 10.53 7.21 -10.75
C GLY A 226 12.07 7.24 -10.80
N SER A 227 12.68 8.36 -11.14
CA SER A 227 14.13 8.46 -11.40
C SER A 227 14.76 9.73 -10.85
N THR A 228 13.98 10.78 -10.62
CA THR A 228 14.50 12.04 -10.08
C THR A 228 14.19 12.16 -8.60
N LEU A 229 15.23 12.17 -7.77
CA LEU A 229 15.14 12.51 -6.35
C LEU A 229 15.31 14.02 -6.18
N THR A 230 14.29 14.64 -5.60
CA THR A 230 14.29 16.04 -5.20
C THR A 230 14.48 16.13 -3.69
N VAL A 231 15.46 16.93 -3.27
CA VAL A 231 15.77 17.20 -1.87
C VAL A 231 15.53 18.68 -1.61
N LYS A 232 14.53 19.00 -0.79
CA LYS A 232 14.23 20.38 -0.36
C LYS A 232 14.84 20.62 1.01
N LEU A 233 15.62 21.68 1.11
CA LEU A 233 16.36 22.05 2.31
C LEU A 233 15.69 23.24 2.97
N TYR A 234 15.38 23.11 4.26
CA TYR A 234 14.75 24.17 5.03
C TYR A 234 15.65 24.61 6.19
N GLU A 235 15.79 25.92 6.32
CA GLU A 235 16.45 26.56 7.45
C GLU A 235 15.39 27.09 8.44
N LEU A 236 15.72 27.06 9.72
CA LEU A 236 14.91 27.67 10.77
C LEU A 236 15.23 29.17 10.86
N GLN A 237 14.24 30.01 10.56
CA GLN A 237 14.32 31.47 10.68
C GLN A 237 13.05 31.95 11.39
N ASP A 238 13.20 32.71 12.49
CA ASP A 238 12.09 33.24 13.29
C ASP A 238 11.03 32.19 13.68
N ASN A 239 11.50 31.01 14.12
CA ASN A 239 10.66 29.87 14.49
C ASN A 239 9.78 29.34 13.34
N ARG A 240 10.15 29.61 12.09
CA ARG A 240 9.52 29.09 10.87
C ARG A 240 10.56 28.43 9.97
N SER A 241 10.16 27.34 9.31
CA SER A 241 11.01 26.68 8.31
C SER A 241 10.87 27.43 6.97
N LYS A 242 11.96 28.04 6.50
CA LYS A 242 12.05 28.70 5.19
C LYS A 242 12.82 27.80 4.22
N LEU A 243 12.32 27.67 2.99
CA LEU A 243 13.02 26.90 1.94
C LEU A 243 14.32 27.62 1.57
N ALA A 244 15.45 27.00 1.87
CA ALA A 244 16.79 27.53 1.62
C ALA A 244 17.34 27.06 0.26
N GLY A 245 16.96 25.87 -0.19
CA GLY A 245 17.39 25.35 -1.48
C GLY A 245 16.69 24.07 -1.91
N VAL A 246 16.86 23.75 -3.18
CA VAL A 246 16.36 22.50 -3.79
C VAL A 246 17.49 21.87 -4.59
N ARG A 247 17.70 20.57 -4.38
CA ARG A 247 18.68 19.77 -5.12
C ARG A 247 18.00 18.64 -5.86
N PHE A 248 18.50 18.36 -7.06
CA PHE A 248 17.99 17.32 -7.93
C PHE A 248 19.06 16.26 -8.16
N TYR A 249 18.68 15.01 -7.95
CA TYR A 249 19.52 13.85 -8.21
C TYR A 249 18.81 12.95 -9.21
N GLN A 250 19.54 12.47 -10.22
CA GLN A 250 19.02 11.52 -11.20
C GLN A 250 19.56 10.12 -10.92
N TRP A 251 18.68 9.12 -11.01
CA TRP A 251 19.05 7.73 -10.94
C TRP A 251 19.78 7.31 -12.22
N MET A 252 21.08 7.11 -12.12
CA MET A 252 21.95 6.73 -13.23
C MET A 252 22.92 5.63 -12.77
N ASN A 253 22.99 4.54 -13.53
CA ASN A 253 23.91 3.43 -13.27
C ASN A 253 23.81 2.86 -11.83
N GLY A 254 22.58 2.72 -11.32
CA GLY A 254 22.34 2.13 -10.00
C GLY A 254 22.61 3.06 -8.81
N LYS A 255 22.75 4.37 -9.03
CA LYS A 255 22.94 5.37 -7.98
C LYS A 255 22.26 6.70 -8.31
N TYR A 256 21.97 7.49 -7.29
CA TYR A 256 21.58 8.88 -7.45
C TYR A 256 22.82 9.76 -7.68
N VAL A 257 22.78 10.59 -8.71
CA VAL A 257 23.84 11.53 -9.07
C VAL A 257 23.27 12.93 -9.04
N LYS A 258 23.89 13.85 -8.29
CA LYS A 258 23.48 15.25 -8.22
C LYS A 258 23.60 15.88 -9.62
N THR A 259 22.54 16.53 -10.06
CA THR A 259 22.45 17.14 -11.40
C THR A 259 22.31 18.64 -11.34
N GLU A 260 21.59 19.16 -10.34
CA GLU A 260 21.33 20.59 -10.20
C GLU A 260 21.13 20.97 -8.73
N GLU A 261 21.45 22.23 -8.40
CA GLU A 261 21.15 22.86 -7.12
C GLU A 261 20.64 24.28 -7.36
N VAL A 262 19.45 24.57 -6.84
CA VAL A 262 18.84 25.89 -6.85
C VAL A 262 18.87 26.42 -5.42
N LYS A 263 19.69 27.45 -5.18
CA LYS A 263 19.69 28.19 -3.91
C LYS A 263 18.65 29.30 -3.99
N GLN A 264 17.85 29.48 -2.94
CA GLN A 264 17.02 30.69 -2.87
C GLN A 264 17.92 31.89 -2.56
N GLN A 265 17.82 32.95 -3.38
CA GLN A 265 18.41 34.24 -3.03
C GLN A 265 17.62 34.81 -1.84
N GLN A 266 18.35 35.24 -0.80
CA GLN A 266 17.78 35.76 0.44
C GLN A 266 16.99 37.05 0.23
#